data_AF-A0A0F9H6U1-F1
#
_entry.id   AF-A0A0F9H6U1-F1
#
_cell.length_a   1.000
_cell.length_b   1.000
_cell.length_c   1.000
_cell.angle_alpha   90.00
_cell.angle_beta   90.00
_cell.angle_gamma   90.00
#
_symmetry.space_group_name_H-M   'P 1'
#
loop_
_entity.id
_entity.type
_entity.pdbx_description
1 polymer ?
#
loop_
_entity_poly.entity_id
_entity_poly.type
_entity_poly.pdbx_seq_one_letter_code
_entity_poly.pdbx_strand_id
1 'polypeptide(L)' 'MTIKVTCDRCKEGMKVQSQYYLNNKWVDLCGVCETAYEKVFKKVEKANKNYSQNIFKSFMEAKDGITSK' A
#
# COMPACT_ATOMS: atom_id res chain seq x y z
N MET A 1 9.13 -23.66 7.14
CA MET A 1 8.30 -23.46 5.94
C MET A 1 8.28 -21.98 5.63
N THR A 2 8.86 -21.54 4.51
CA THR A 2 8.83 -20.13 4.12
C THR A 2 7.56 -19.90 3.32
N ILE A 3 6.53 -19.33 3.95
CA ILE A 3 5.30 -18.94 3.27
C ILE A 3 5.71 -17.89 2.23
N LYS A 4 5.58 -18.22 0.94
CA LYS A 4 5.75 -17.26 -0.15
C LYS A 4 4.55 -16.33 -0.10
N VAL A 5 4.72 -15.18 0.54
CA VAL A 5 3.71 -14.11 0.58
C VAL A 5 3.89 -13.28 -0.68
N THR A 6 2.81 -12.79 -1.27
CA THR A 6 2.86 -11.89 -2.42
C THR A 6 2.33 -10.54 -2.01
N CYS A 7 2.99 -9.47 -2.44
CA CYS A 7 2.49 -8.12 -2.25
C CYS A 7 1.13 -7.97 -2.94
N ASP A 8 0.09 -7.58 -2.20
CA ASP A 8 -1.26 -7.45 -2.73
C ASP A 8 -1.34 -6.41 -3.86
N ARG A 9 -0.48 -5.40 -3.80
CA ARG A 9 -0.41 -4.30 -4.78
C ARG A 9 0.35 -4.67 -6.05
N CYS A 10 1.64 -5.00 -5.95
CA CYS A 10 2.49 -5.26 -7.12
C CYS A 10 2.59 -6.74 -7.52
N LYS A 11 1.98 -7.65 -6.75
CA LYS A 11 2.04 -9.10 -6.92
C LYS A 11 3.46 -9.69 -6.88
N GLU A 12 4.46 -8.91 -6.46
CA GLU A 12 5.82 -9.40 -6.26
C GLU A 12 5.90 -10.38 -5.08
N GLY A 13 6.75 -11.40 -5.23
CA GLY A 13 7.04 -12.37 -4.18
C GLY A 13 7.86 -11.76 -3.04
N MET A 14 7.36 -11.88 -1.82
CA MET A 14 7.99 -11.45 -0.59
C MET A 14 8.53 -12.65 0.18
N LYS A 15 9.70 -12.47 0.82
CA LYS A 15 10.33 -13.49 1.67
C LYS A 15 9.79 -13.51 3.10
N VAL A 16 9.13 -12.42 3.51
CA VAL A 16 8.58 -12.21 4.86
C VAL A 16 7.15 -11.71 4.70
N GLN A 17 6.24 -12.18 5.55
CA GLN A 17 4.88 -11.68 5.62
C GLN A 17 4.88 -10.30 6.28
N SER A 18 4.27 -9.31 5.63
CA SER A 18 4.19 -7.95 6.16
C SER A 18 2.76 -7.44 5.99
N GLN A 19 1.94 -7.73 7.00
CA GLN A 19 0.53 -7.36 7.02
C GLN A 19 0.35 -5.95 7.59
N TYR A 20 -0.33 -5.10 6.84
CA TYR A 20 -0.67 -3.74 7.23
C TYR A 20 -2.18 -3.62 7.38
N TYR A 21 -2.63 -2.97 8.45
CA TYR A 21 -4.04 -2.66 8.64
C TYR A 21 -4.36 -1.31 8.00
N LEU A 22 -4.91 -1.35 6.78
CA LEU A 22 -5.19 -0.17 5.97
C LEU A 22 -6.66 -0.15 5.56
N ASN A 23 -7.32 1.00 5.74
CA ASN A 23 -8.72 1.22 5.38
C ASN A 23 -9.67 0.09 5.83
N ASN A 24 -9.52 -0.33 7.08
CA ASN A 24 -10.31 -1.40 7.71
C ASN A 24 -10.15 -2.79 7.09
N LYS A 25 -9.02 -3.05 6.40
CA LYS A 25 -8.64 -4.35 5.83
C LYS A 25 -7.16 -4.64 6.10
N TRP A 26 -6.82 -5.92 6.23
CA TRP A 26 -5.44 -6.38 6.27
C TRP A 26 -4.94 -6.60 4.84
N VAL A 27 -3.78 -6.04 4.51
CA VAL A 27 -3.13 -6.21 3.20
C VAL A 27 -1.65 -6.56 3.39
N ASP A 28 -1.11 -7.43 2.55
CA ASP A 28 0.32 -7.72 2.53
C ASP A 28 1.03 -6.79 1.54
N LEU A 29 1.98 -5.99 2.02
CA LEU A 29 2.74 -5.06 1.17
C LEU A 29 4.23 -5.35 1.22
N CYS A 30 4.90 -5.29 0.07
CA CYS A 30 6.36 -5.31 0.04
C CYS A 30 6.90 -3.96 0.56
N GLY A 31 8.15 -3.93 1.06
CA GLY A 31 8.73 -2.71 1.64
C GLY A 31 8.72 -1.48 0.70
N VAL A 32 8.74 -1.71 -0.62
CA VAL A 32 8.60 -0.64 -1.62
C VAL A 32 7.17 -0.07 -1.62
N CYS A 33 6.16 -0.95 -1.60
CA CYS A 33 4.76 -0.53 -1.57
C CYS A 33 4.39 0.08 -0.22
N GLU A 34 4.89 -0.45 0.90
CA GLU A 34 4.80 0.18 2.21
C GLU A 34 5.33 1.62 2.17
N THR A 35 6.58 1.80 1.75
CA THR A 35 7.22 3.12 1.70
C THR A 35 6.44 4.09 0.81
N ALA A 36 5.91 3.60 -0.31
CA ALA A 36 5.07 4.39 -1.20
C ALA A 36 3.76 4.80 -0.52
N TYR A 37 3.09 3.86 0.17
CA TYR A 37 1.86 4.14 0.91
C TYR A 37 2.10 5.18 2.00
N GLU A 38 3.15 5.05 2.81
CA GLU A 38 3.49 6.02 3.86
C GLU A 38 3.75 7.42 3.30
N LYS A 39 4.46 7.53 2.17
CA LYS A 39 4.71 8.82 1.51
C LYS A 39 3.42 9.49 1.05
N VAL A 40 2.52 8.72 0.47
CA VAL A 40 1.21 9.22 0.03
C VAL A 40 0.36 9.57 1.24
N PHE A 41 0.25 8.68 2.23
CA PHE A 41 -0.50 8.88 3.45
C PHE A 41 -0.05 10.16 4.19
N LYS A 42 1.26 10.37 4.39
CA LYS A 42 1.80 11.59 5.01
C LYS A 42 1.47 12.86 4.23
N LYS A 43 1.49 12.81 2.89
CA LYS A 43 1.08 13.96 2.06
C LYS A 43 -0.41 14.28 2.24
N VAL A 44 -1.24 13.25 2.38
CA VAL A 44 -2.70 13.36 2.42
C VAL A 44 -3.19 13.73 3.80
N GLU A 45 -2.58 13.20 4.86
CA GLU A 45 -2.82 13.62 6.24
C GLU A 45 -2.58 15.13 6.41
N LYS A 46 -1.55 15.66 5.74
CA LYS A 46 -1.29 17.10 5.67
C LYS A 46 -2.32 17.89 4.85
N ALA A 47 -2.98 17.25 3.88
CA ALA A 47 -3.84 17.91 2.90
C ALA A 47 -5.33 17.92 3.28
N ASN A 48 -5.88 16.86 3.89
CA ASN A 48 -7.19 16.79 4.56
C ASN A 48 -7.56 15.37 5.00
N LYS A 49 -8.08 15.19 6.22
CA LYS A 49 -8.46 13.87 6.79
C LYS A 49 -9.56 13.12 6.02
N ASN A 50 -10.45 13.81 5.31
CA ASN A 50 -11.52 13.17 4.53
C ASN A 50 -11.05 12.49 3.23
N TYR A 51 -9.83 12.76 2.78
CA TYR A 51 -9.32 12.30 1.49
C TYR A 51 -8.59 10.94 1.56
N SER A 52 -8.32 10.45 2.77
CA SER A 52 -7.50 9.26 3.00
C SER A 52 -8.12 7.94 2.52
N GLN A 53 -9.45 7.80 2.56
CA GLN A 53 -10.13 6.57 2.10
C GLN A 53 -10.07 6.39 0.59
N ASN A 54 -10.21 7.49 -0.17
CA ASN A 54 -10.22 7.45 -1.63
C ASN A 54 -8.83 7.13 -2.20
N ILE A 55 -7.79 7.54 -1.48
CA ILE A 55 -6.40 7.30 -1.88
C ILE A 55 -5.93 5.88 -1.61
N PHE A 56 -6.32 5.25 -0.51
CA PHE A 56 -6.00 3.83 -0.31
C PHE A 56 -6.52 2.98 -1.47
N LYS A 57 -7.74 3.26 -1.93
CA LYS A 57 -8.34 2.60 -3.07
C LYS A 57 -7.53 2.85 -4.36
N SER A 58 -7.22 4.11 -4.68
CA SER A 58 -6.36 4.45 -5.83
C SER A 58 -4.98 3.76 -5.75
N PHE A 59 -4.44 3.63 -4.54
CA PHE A 59 -3.09 3.11 -4.30
C PHE A 59 -3.03 1.62 -4.60
N MET A 60 -4.03 0.89 -4.08
CA MET A 60 -4.20 -0.53 -4.34
C MET A 60 -4.56 -0.81 -5.81
N GLU A 61 -5.30 0.08 -6.47
CA GLU A 61 -5.59 0.01 -7.91
C GLU A 61 -4.42 0.44 -8.82
N ALA A 62 -3.26 0.81 -8.25
CA ALA A 62 -2.12 1.37 -8.97
C ALA A 62 -2.44 2.65 -9.79
N LYS A 63 -3.57 3.31 -9.48
CA LYS A 63 -4.01 4.59 -10.09
C LYS A 63 -3.46 5.81 -9.37
N ASP A 64 -2.44 5.63 -8.52
CA ASP A 64 -1.84 6.70 -7.73
C ASP A 64 -0.94 7.65 -8.51
N GLY A 65 -0.70 7.41 -9.80
CA GLY A 65 0.16 8.24 -10.67
C GLY A 65 1.65 8.29 -10.26
N ILE A 66 2.02 7.66 -9.13
CA ILE A 66 3.36 7.64 -8.55
C ILE A 66 4.13 6.37 -8.94
N THR A 67 3.41 5.31 -9.30
CA THR A 67 3.98 4.00 -9.65
C THR A 67 3.53 3.56 -11.05
N SER A 68 3.52 4.49 -11.99
CA SER A 68 3.48 4.15 -13.42
C SER A 68 4.92 3.92 -13.88
N LYS A 69 5.22 2.70 -14.32
CA LYS A 69 6.39 2.41 -15.14
C LYS A 69 5.94 2.30 -16.58
#